data_AF-A0A1H2VE20-F1
#
_entry.id   AF-A0A1H2VE20-F1
#
_cell.length_a   1.000
_cell.length_b   1.000
_cell.length_c   1.000
_cell.angle_alpha   90.00
_cell.angle_beta   90.00
_cell.angle_gamma   90.00
#
_symmetry.space_group_name_H-M   'P 1'
#
loop_
_entity.id
_entity.type
_entity.pdbx_description
1 polymer ?
#
loop_
_entity_poly.entity_id
_entity_poly.type
_entity_poly.pdbx_seq_one_letter_code
_entity_poly.pdbx_strand_id
1 'polypeptide(L)'
;MAIDFFNNQCQQVSSEKIFGLCDEEGTQKPAYIDVSNQDSWIAEIKNEEQKEVYFIAIDNCIEIWRDDDPTKMEKRCDGMLEYDGNNLIFVELKDRKLKNASDFLKEAALQLIATINHFKKICDITDYNIKAAYIANKKKIHRSYVARMEEFQQETGYTLRIENRIKIPYMTP
;
A
#
# COMPACT_ATOMS: atom_id res chain seq x y z
N MET A 1 -14.47 16.41 -8.80
CA MET A 1 -13.32 16.11 -9.68
C MET A 1 -13.17 14.60 -9.75
N ALA A 2 -12.74 14.07 -10.89
CA ALA A 2 -12.42 12.64 -10.96
C ALA A 2 -11.12 12.41 -10.18
N ILE A 3 -11.06 11.36 -9.35
CA ILE A 3 -9.82 10.97 -8.68
C ILE A 3 -8.93 10.33 -9.74
N ASP A 4 -7.69 10.83 -9.86
CA ASP A 4 -6.68 10.26 -10.74
C ASP A 4 -5.65 9.48 -9.92
N PHE A 5 -5.83 8.16 -9.88
CA PHE A 5 -4.92 7.25 -9.17
C PHE A 5 -3.57 7.08 -9.87
N PHE A 6 -3.41 7.51 -11.12
CA PHE A 6 -2.17 7.37 -11.90
C PHE A 6 -1.55 8.73 -12.21
N ASN A 7 -1.74 9.70 -11.31
CA ASN A 7 -1.16 11.02 -11.44
C ASN A 7 0.37 10.94 -11.39
N ASN A 8 1.02 11.28 -12.50
CA ASN A 8 2.48 11.27 -12.65
C ASN A 8 3.23 12.10 -11.59
N GLN A 9 2.60 13.12 -10.98
CA GLN A 9 3.24 13.91 -9.92
C GLN A 9 3.38 13.14 -8.60
N CYS A 10 2.59 12.07 -8.41
CA CYS A 10 2.61 11.20 -7.23
C CYS A 10 3.43 9.92 -7.46
N GLN A 11 4.01 9.77 -8.65
CA GLN A 11 4.64 8.55 -9.11
C GLN A 11 6.15 8.62 -8.99
N GLN A 12 6.73 7.53 -8.49
CA GLN A 12 8.16 7.27 -8.45
C GLN A 12 8.40 5.90 -9.07
N VAL A 13 9.60 5.69 -9.62
CA VAL A 13 9.94 4.45 -10.31
C VAL A 13 11.28 3.92 -9.82
N SER A 14 11.38 2.61 -9.69
CA SER A 14 12.64 1.92 -9.45
C SER A 14 12.67 0.58 -10.15
N SER A 15 13.84 0.24 -10.69
CA SER A 15 14.17 -1.11 -11.19
C SER A 15 15.28 -1.76 -10.35
N GLU A 16 15.63 -1.17 -9.21
CA GLU A 16 16.65 -1.71 -8.32
C GLU A 16 16.22 -3.06 -7.78
N LYS A 17 17.18 -3.95 -7.62
CA LYS A 17 16.93 -5.31 -7.13
C LYS A 17 16.34 -5.31 -5.71
N ILE A 18 16.73 -4.32 -4.91
CA ILE A 18 16.21 -4.07 -3.56
C ILE A 18 16.09 -2.56 -3.38
N PHE A 19 14.92 -2.11 -2.92
CA PHE A 19 14.68 -0.72 -2.52
C PHE A 19 13.64 -0.68 -1.41
N GLY A 20 13.50 0.48 -0.76
CA GLY A 20 12.57 0.69 0.33
C GLY A 20 11.41 1.60 -0.03
N LEU A 21 10.32 1.41 0.70
CA LEU A 21 9.27 2.43 0.84
C LEU A 21 9.38 3.07 2.21
N CYS A 22 9.34 4.40 2.24
CA CYS A 22 9.47 5.22 3.41
C CYS A 22 8.25 6.14 3.56
N ASP A 23 7.90 6.42 4.82
CA ASP A 23 6.92 7.44 5.18
C ASP A 23 7.49 8.27 6.34
N GLU A 24 7.39 9.59 6.22
CA GLU A 24 7.84 10.55 7.24
C GLU A 24 6.65 10.89 8.16
N GLU A 25 6.34 9.99 9.11
CA GLU A 25 5.23 10.16 10.06
C GLU A 25 5.26 11.56 10.70
N GLY A 26 4.12 12.26 10.69
CA GLY A 26 3.97 13.60 11.28
C GLY A 26 4.33 14.74 10.34
N THR A 27 4.71 14.45 9.10
CA THR A 27 4.80 15.43 8.01
C THR A 27 3.58 15.34 7.09
N GLN A 28 3.37 16.34 6.24
CA GLN A 28 2.37 16.31 5.16
C GLN A 28 3.02 15.91 3.82
N LYS A 29 4.12 15.14 3.86
CA LYS A 29 4.77 14.66 2.65
C LYS A 29 4.19 13.31 2.25
N PRO A 30 4.12 13.02 0.94
CA PRO A 30 3.79 11.68 0.46
C PRO A 30 4.87 10.67 0.83
N ALA A 31 4.47 9.41 0.95
CA ALA A 31 5.41 8.29 1.00
C ALA A 31 6.27 8.25 -0.27
N TYR A 32 7.44 7.61 -0.21
CA TYR A 32 8.42 7.65 -1.29
C TYR A 32 9.32 6.42 -1.38
N ILE A 33 9.97 6.25 -2.54
CA ILE A 33 10.99 5.24 -2.78
C ILE A 33 12.33 5.76 -2.24
N ASP A 34 13.05 4.91 -1.51
CA ASP A 34 14.46 5.13 -1.18
C ASP A 34 15.31 3.92 -1.58
N VAL A 35 16.46 4.19 -2.20
CA VAL A 35 17.43 3.17 -2.64
C VAL A 35 18.70 3.17 -1.80
N SER A 36 18.85 4.12 -0.88
CA SER A 36 20.13 4.44 -0.25
C SER A 36 20.19 4.17 1.25
N ASN A 37 19.12 4.50 1.98
CA ASN A 37 19.10 4.52 3.44
C ASN A 37 18.16 3.45 4.00
N GLN A 38 18.67 2.21 4.04
CA GLN A 38 17.91 1.04 4.53
C GLN A 38 17.35 1.20 5.95
N ASP A 39 18.01 1.98 6.80
CA ASP A 39 17.54 2.23 8.16
C ASP A 39 16.24 3.04 8.19
N SER A 40 15.92 3.76 7.10
CA SER A 40 14.66 4.51 6.97
C SER A 40 13.50 3.64 6.47
N TRP A 41 13.79 2.50 5.83
CA TRP A 41 12.79 1.69 5.14
C TRP A 41 11.75 1.14 6.10
N ILE A 42 10.47 1.38 5.78
CA ILE A 42 9.34 0.78 6.47
C ILE A 42 8.97 -0.53 5.79
N ALA A 43 8.91 -0.53 4.46
CA ALA A 43 8.80 -1.73 3.64
C ALA A 43 10.06 -1.93 2.80
N GLU A 44 10.50 -3.18 2.66
CA GLU A 44 11.58 -3.62 1.77
C GLU A 44 10.95 -4.30 0.55
N ILE A 45 11.24 -3.78 -0.64
CA ILE A 45 10.84 -4.37 -1.91
C ILE A 45 11.99 -5.23 -2.43
N LYS A 46 11.70 -6.50 -2.69
CA LYS A 46 12.62 -7.46 -3.34
C LYS A 46 12.18 -7.68 -4.77
N ASN A 47 12.80 -6.95 -5.68
CA ASN A 47 12.51 -6.99 -7.10
C ASN A 47 13.56 -7.86 -7.81
N GLU A 48 13.44 -9.18 -7.65
CA GLU A 48 14.48 -10.13 -8.04
C GLU A 48 14.78 -10.11 -9.55
N GLU A 49 13.75 -9.82 -10.35
CA GLU A 49 13.81 -9.71 -11.81
C GLU A 49 14.12 -8.30 -12.31
N GLN A 50 14.35 -7.33 -11.41
CA GLN A 50 14.62 -5.93 -11.75
C GLN A 50 13.57 -5.33 -12.69
N LYS A 51 12.30 -5.67 -12.46
CA LYS A 51 11.16 -5.10 -13.17
C LYS A 51 11.10 -3.59 -12.93
N GLU A 52 10.54 -2.87 -13.89
CA GLU A 52 10.18 -1.48 -13.66
C GLU A 52 8.97 -1.45 -12.72
N VAL A 53 9.18 -0.97 -11.49
CA VAL A 53 8.15 -0.88 -10.46
C VAL A 53 7.80 0.57 -10.23
N TYR A 54 6.55 0.90 -10.45
CA TYR A 54 5.97 2.20 -10.16
C TYR A 54 5.39 2.19 -8.75
N PHE A 55 5.82 3.14 -7.93
CA PHE A 55 5.18 3.46 -6.67
C PHE A 55 4.39 4.74 -6.84
N ILE A 56 3.08 4.68 -6.59
CA ILE A 56 2.21 5.85 -6.60
C ILE A 56 1.83 6.15 -5.16
N ALA A 57 2.25 7.31 -4.67
CA ALA A 57 1.85 7.78 -3.36
C ALA A 57 0.38 8.23 -3.39
N ILE A 58 -0.38 7.81 -2.39
CA ILE A 58 -1.82 8.11 -2.28
C ILE A 58 -2.04 9.08 -1.12
N ASP A 59 -1.57 8.77 0.08
CA ASP A 59 -1.64 9.73 1.19
C ASP A 59 -0.75 10.94 0.92
N ASN A 60 -1.25 12.12 1.33
CA ASN A 60 -0.64 13.43 1.08
C ASN A 60 -0.36 13.78 -0.39
N CYS A 61 -0.83 12.99 -1.36
CA CYS A 61 -0.64 13.27 -2.79
C CYS A 61 -1.93 13.26 -3.61
N ILE A 62 -2.85 12.32 -3.34
CA ILE A 62 -4.10 12.17 -4.09
C ILE A 62 -5.29 12.54 -3.20
N GLU A 63 -6.08 13.51 -3.64
CA GLU A 63 -7.29 13.92 -2.92
C GLU A 63 -8.43 12.91 -3.13
N ILE A 64 -8.80 12.21 -2.06
CA ILE A 64 -9.95 11.30 -2.01
C ILE A 64 -10.90 11.84 -0.94
N TRP A 65 -12.08 12.28 -1.37
CA TRP A 65 -13.12 12.83 -0.51
C TRP A 65 -14.14 11.75 -0.19
N ARG A 66 -14.72 11.79 1.02
CA ARG A 66 -15.74 10.83 1.41
C ARG A 66 -17.03 11.04 0.63
N ASP A 67 -17.71 9.94 0.31
CA ASP A 67 -19.01 9.99 -0.36
C ASP A 67 -20.12 10.56 0.54
N ASP A 68 -20.04 10.31 1.86
CA ASP A 68 -21.03 10.75 2.84
C ASP A 68 -20.85 12.23 3.26
N ASP A 69 -19.63 12.75 3.16
CA ASP A 69 -19.29 14.13 3.46
C ASP A 69 -18.13 14.61 2.58
N PRO A 70 -18.41 15.29 1.45
CA PRO A 70 -17.39 15.72 0.49
C PRO A 70 -16.51 16.86 1.01
N THR A 71 -16.73 17.35 2.24
CA THR A 71 -15.85 18.32 2.89
C THR A 71 -14.74 17.66 3.71
N LYS A 72 -14.79 16.33 3.86
CA LYS A 72 -13.83 15.54 4.64
C LYS A 72 -13.05 14.61 3.75
N MET A 73 -11.73 14.59 3.98
CA MET A 73 -10.84 13.61 3.38
C MET A 73 -11.20 12.20 3.87
N GLU A 74 -11.19 11.26 2.93
CA GLU A 74 -11.30 9.84 3.24
C GLU A 74 -9.99 9.33 3.86
N LYS A 75 -10.10 8.30 4.70
CA LYS A 75 -8.93 7.53 5.12
C LYS A 75 -8.38 6.78 3.91
N ARG A 76 -7.09 6.97 3.64
CA ARG A 76 -6.42 6.32 2.52
C ARG A 76 -5.13 5.66 2.98
N CYS A 77 -4.64 4.72 2.17
CA CYS A 77 -3.34 4.13 2.40
C CYS A 77 -2.21 4.99 1.85
N ASP A 78 -0.98 4.67 2.23
CA ASP A 78 0.20 5.46 1.86
C ASP A 78 0.48 5.42 0.36
N GLY A 79 0.26 4.28 -0.29
CA GLY A 79 0.43 4.18 -1.73
C GLY A 79 0.07 2.83 -2.33
N MET A 80 0.41 2.69 -3.61
CA MET A 80 0.28 1.44 -4.36
C MET A 80 1.49 1.21 -5.26
N LEU A 81 1.81 -0.06 -5.49
CA LEU A 81 2.81 -0.51 -6.43
C LEU A 81 2.11 -1.05 -7.68
N GLU A 82 2.63 -0.67 -8.84
CA GLU A 82 2.22 -1.16 -10.15
C GLU A 82 3.45 -1.65 -10.92
N TYR A 83 3.30 -2.78 -11.62
CA TYR A 83 4.34 -3.31 -12.52
C TYR A 83 3.73 -4.26 -13.56
N ASP A 84 4.43 -4.41 -14.68
CA ASP A 84 4.00 -5.16 -15.87
C ASP A 84 2.62 -4.73 -16.44
N GLY A 85 2.12 -3.54 -16.09
CA GLY A 85 0.88 -2.97 -16.62
C GLY A 85 -0.41 -3.46 -15.95
N ASN A 86 -0.37 -4.56 -15.18
CA ASN A 86 -1.59 -5.14 -14.61
C ASN A 86 -1.40 -5.89 -13.28
N ASN A 87 -0.30 -5.65 -12.58
CA ASN A 87 -0.11 -6.14 -11.21
C ASN A 87 -0.20 -4.98 -10.24
N LEU A 88 -1.12 -5.06 -9.27
CA LEU A 88 -1.38 -3.98 -8.33
C LEU A 88 -1.25 -4.46 -6.88
N ILE A 89 -0.49 -3.73 -6.08
CA ILE A 89 -0.30 -4.00 -4.65
C ILE A 89 -0.54 -2.70 -3.86
N PHE A 90 -1.60 -2.66 -3.06
CA PHE A 90 -1.81 -1.54 -2.12
C PHE A 90 -0.91 -1.70 -0.89
N VAL A 91 -0.37 -0.59 -0.37
CA VAL A 91 0.57 -0.61 0.75
C VAL A 91 0.19 0.44 1.78
N GLU A 92 0.04 -0.03 3.02
CA GLU A 92 0.03 0.80 4.23
C GLU A 92 1.33 0.59 4.99
N LEU A 93 2.03 1.67 5.31
CA LEU A 93 3.30 1.74 6.01
C LEU A 93 3.04 2.13 7.47
N LYS A 94 3.70 1.44 8.41
CA LYS A 94 3.69 1.76 9.83
C LYS A 94 5.08 1.66 10.44
N ASP A 95 5.42 2.56 11.37
CA ASP A 95 6.57 2.38 12.27
C ASP A 95 6.11 2.32 13.74
N ARG A 96 5.15 1.44 14.03
CA ARG A 96 4.47 1.39 15.33
C ARG A 96 5.03 0.31 16.24
N LYS A 97 5.08 0.62 17.54
CA LYS A 97 5.41 -0.35 18.61
C LYS A 97 4.31 -1.39 18.71
N LEU A 98 4.69 -2.64 19.01
CA LEU A 98 3.79 -3.80 18.97
C LEU A 98 2.75 -3.87 20.11
N LYS A 99 2.85 -3.00 21.14
CA LYS A 99 1.98 -3.04 22.32
C LYS A 99 0.48 -2.99 21.96
N ASN A 100 0.12 -2.23 20.92
CA ASN A 100 -1.25 -2.07 20.44
C ASN A 100 -1.39 -2.54 18.98
N ALA A 101 -0.71 -3.64 18.62
CA ALA A 101 -0.67 -4.12 17.24
C ALA A 101 -2.06 -4.39 16.65
N SER A 102 -3.00 -4.93 17.44
CA SER A 102 -4.34 -5.19 16.93
C SER A 102 -5.07 -3.90 16.50
N ASP A 103 -4.88 -2.80 17.22
CA ASP A 103 -5.61 -1.56 16.97
C ASP A 103 -5.10 -0.86 15.72
N PHE A 104 -3.78 -0.67 15.61
CA PHE A 104 -3.23 -0.03 14.42
C PHE A 104 -3.40 -0.90 13.16
N LEU A 105 -3.38 -2.23 13.29
CA LEU A 105 -3.65 -3.13 12.15
C LEU A 105 -5.10 -3.04 11.69
N LYS A 106 -6.04 -2.83 12.61
CA LYS A 106 -7.45 -2.61 12.26
C LYS A 106 -7.61 -1.28 11.52
N GLU A 107 -6.95 -0.22 11.98
CA GLU A 107 -6.97 1.09 11.31
C GLU A 107 -6.33 1.04 9.93
N ALA A 108 -5.17 0.39 9.80
CA ALA A 108 -4.47 0.15 8.54
C ALA A 108 -5.34 -0.62 7.54
N ALA A 109 -6.04 -1.67 7.99
CA ALA A 109 -6.96 -2.42 7.14
C ALA A 109 -8.11 -1.53 6.62
N LEU A 110 -8.66 -0.65 7.45
CA LEU A 110 -9.70 0.29 7.03
C LEU A 110 -9.21 1.32 5.99
N GLN A 111 -7.98 1.79 6.12
CA GLN A 111 -7.35 2.69 5.12
C GLN A 111 -7.22 2.00 3.75
N LEU A 112 -6.77 0.74 3.75
CA LEU A 112 -6.68 -0.09 2.54
C LEU A 112 -8.06 -0.35 1.93
N ILE A 113 -9.05 -0.77 2.74
CA ILE A 113 -10.43 -1.03 2.29
C ILE A 113 -11.02 0.22 1.63
N ALA A 114 -10.93 1.38 2.28
CA ALA A 114 -11.46 2.63 1.75
C ALA A 114 -10.81 3.00 0.41
N THR A 115 -9.47 2.93 0.33
CA THR A 115 -8.74 3.22 -0.91
C THR A 115 -9.13 2.27 -2.04
N ILE A 116 -9.17 0.96 -1.77
CA ILE A 116 -9.57 -0.07 -2.74
C ILE A 116 -11.00 0.16 -3.24
N ASN A 117 -11.92 0.53 -2.35
CA ASN A 117 -13.31 0.80 -2.71
C ASN A 117 -13.44 2.03 -3.62
N HIS A 118 -12.66 3.09 -3.40
CA HIS A 118 -12.62 4.22 -4.32
C HIS A 118 -11.96 3.84 -5.66
N PHE A 119 -10.86 3.10 -5.63
CA PHE A 119 -10.17 2.64 -6.83
C PHE A 119 -11.11 1.82 -7.75
N LYS A 120 -11.85 0.86 -7.19
CA LYS A 120 -12.82 0.02 -7.93
C LYS A 120 -13.97 0.78 -8.59
N LYS A 121 -14.31 1.98 -8.11
CA LYS A 121 -15.36 2.80 -8.71
C LYS A 121 -14.91 3.47 -10.00
N ILE A 122 -13.60 3.62 -10.19
CA ILE A 122 -12.99 4.45 -11.23
C ILE A 122 -12.23 3.57 -12.23
N CYS A 123 -11.51 2.58 -11.74
CA CYS A 123 -10.66 1.71 -12.54
C CYS A 123 -11.34 0.36 -12.75
N ASP A 124 -11.33 -0.13 -13.99
CA ASP A 124 -11.73 -1.50 -14.26
C ASP A 124 -10.68 -2.47 -13.70
N ILE A 125 -11.10 -3.30 -12.75
CA ILE A 125 -10.22 -4.23 -12.06
C ILE A 125 -10.21 -5.62 -12.70
N THR A 126 -10.96 -5.87 -13.78
CA THR A 126 -11.06 -7.20 -14.40
C THR A 126 -9.72 -7.68 -14.96
N ASP A 127 -8.88 -6.75 -15.41
CA ASP A 127 -7.65 -7.08 -16.16
C ASP A 127 -6.42 -7.24 -15.27
N TYR A 128 -6.56 -6.98 -13.96
CA TYR A 128 -5.46 -7.10 -13.00
C TYR A 128 -5.25 -8.55 -12.57
N ASN A 129 -4.04 -9.06 -12.84
CA ASN A 129 -3.61 -10.41 -12.48
C ASN A 129 -3.40 -10.57 -10.98
N ILE A 130 -2.81 -9.54 -10.35
CA ILE A 130 -2.44 -9.54 -8.95
C ILE A 130 -3.23 -8.46 -8.23
N LYS A 131 -3.93 -8.88 -7.18
CA LYS A 131 -4.74 -8.04 -6.29
C LYS A 131 -4.30 -8.31 -4.85
N ALA A 132 -3.26 -7.61 -4.43
CA ALA A 132 -2.70 -7.77 -3.09
C ALA A 132 -2.76 -6.46 -2.31
N ALA A 133 -2.74 -6.58 -1.00
CA ALA A 133 -2.61 -5.47 -0.08
C ALA A 133 -1.61 -5.83 1.03
N TYR A 134 -0.81 -4.87 1.45
CA TYR A 134 0.19 -5.04 2.51
C TYR A 134 -0.03 -4.03 3.61
N ILE A 135 0.00 -4.52 4.85
CA ILE A 135 0.27 -3.69 6.02
C ILE A 135 1.71 -3.96 6.43
N ALA A 136 2.60 -3.09 6.00
CA ALA A 136 4.03 -3.17 6.23
C ALA A 136 4.40 -2.37 7.48
N ASN A 137 4.68 -3.07 8.57
CA ASN A 137 5.20 -2.44 9.78
C ASN A 137 6.71 -2.67 9.88
N LYS A 138 7.50 -1.59 10.02
CA LYS A 138 8.96 -1.65 10.15
C LYS A 138 9.41 -2.62 11.24
N LYS A 139 8.66 -2.67 12.34
CA LYS A 139 8.87 -3.63 13.44
C LYS A 139 8.14 -4.93 13.14
N LYS A 140 8.89 -6.04 13.12
CA LYS A 140 8.34 -7.37 12.84
C LYS A 140 7.22 -7.74 13.81
N ILE A 141 6.05 -8.08 13.25
CA ILE A 141 4.90 -8.57 14.00
C ILE A 141 5.04 -10.10 14.13
N HIS A 142 5.13 -10.60 15.36
CA HIS A 142 5.30 -12.04 15.63
C HIS A 142 3.98 -12.80 15.86
N ARG A 143 2.86 -12.09 15.97
CA ARG A 143 1.53 -12.67 16.16
C ARG A 143 0.88 -12.93 14.80
N SER A 144 0.16 -14.05 14.71
CA SER A 144 -0.68 -14.36 13.55
C SER A 144 -1.99 -13.56 13.57
N TYR A 145 -2.40 -13.10 12.39
CA TYR A 145 -3.65 -12.37 12.15
C TYR A 145 -4.45 -13.00 11.01
N VAL A 146 -4.39 -14.33 10.87
CA VAL A 146 -5.02 -15.08 9.77
C VAL A 146 -6.50 -14.74 9.59
N ALA A 147 -7.30 -14.79 10.65
CA ALA A 147 -8.73 -14.46 10.56
C ALA A 147 -8.99 -13.07 9.97
N ARG A 148 -8.18 -12.06 10.34
CA ARG A 148 -8.30 -10.70 9.77
C ARG A 148 -7.89 -10.65 8.30
N MET A 149 -6.87 -11.40 7.90
CA MET A 149 -6.45 -11.47 6.50
C MET A 149 -7.53 -12.16 5.65
N GLU A 150 -8.18 -13.18 6.18
CA GLU A 150 -9.31 -13.87 5.53
C GLU A 150 -10.54 -12.96 5.43
N GLU A 151 -10.93 -12.27 6.51
CA GLU A 151 -12.01 -11.29 6.51
C GLU A 151 -11.77 -10.18 5.47
N PHE A 152 -10.56 -9.62 5.43
CA PHE A 152 -10.18 -8.61 4.45
C PHE A 152 -10.29 -9.14 3.01
N GLN A 153 -9.84 -10.37 2.76
CA GLN A 153 -9.91 -10.98 1.44
C GLN A 153 -11.35 -11.27 1.02
N GLN A 154 -12.22 -11.68 1.95
CA GLN A 154 -13.65 -11.87 1.67
C GLN A 154 -14.35 -10.56 1.34
N GLU A 155 -14.02 -9.48 2.05
CA GLU A 155 -14.62 -8.15 1.85
C GLU A 155 -14.13 -7.49 0.55
N THR A 156 -12.82 -7.54 0.30
CA THR A 156 -12.21 -6.77 -0.79
C THR A 156 -11.91 -7.60 -2.03
N GLY A 157 -11.76 -8.91 -1.91
CA GLY A 157 -11.21 -9.76 -2.97
C GLY A 157 -9.68 -9.63 -3.15
N TYR A 158 -8.98 -8.90 -2.28
CA TYR A 158 -7.53 -8.72 -2.33
C TYR A 158 -6.86 -9.57 -1.25
N THR A 159 -5.74 -10.21 -1.57
CA THR A 159 -4.96 -10.96 -0.57
C THR A 159 -4.22 -9.99 0.35
N LEU A 160 -4.55 -10.00 1.64
CA LEU A 160 -3.85 -9.21 2.65
C LEU A 160 -2.60 -9.93 3.16
N ARG A 161 -1.49 -9.20 3.25
CA ARG A 161 -0.27 -9.61 3.94
C ARG A 161 0.09 -8.60 5.04
N ILE A 162 0.53 -9.13 6.18
CA ILE A 162 0.99 -8.33 7.31
C ILE A 162 2.46 -8.65 7.53
N GLU A 163 3.30 -8.01 6.74
CA GLU A 163 4.75 -8.14 6.76
C GLU A 163 5.37 -6.94 6.04
N ASN A 164 6.65 -6.66 6.32
CA ASN A 164 7.35 -5.52 5.74
C ASN A 164 8.22 -5.87 4.54
N ARG A 165 8.13 -7.10 4.03
CA ARG A 165 8.88 -7.53 2.84
C ARG A 165 7.90 -7.86 1.72
N ILE A 166 8.00 -7.11 0.63
CA ILE A 166 7.16 -7.29 -0.55
C ILE A 166 8.05 -7.86 -1.64
N LYS A 167 7.65 -8.99 -2.21
CA LYS A 167 8.39 -9.63 -3.31
C LYS A 167 7.73 -9.27 -4.64
N ILE A 168 8.56 -8.96 -5.62
CA ILE A 168 8.18 -8.70 -7.01
C ILE A 168 9.04 -9.62 -7.90
N PRO A 169 8.44 -10.46 -8.78
CA PRO A 169 7.00 -10.64 -8.97
C PRO A 169 6.30 -11.17 -7.71
N TYR A 170 5.07 -10.72 -7.48
CA TYR A 170 4.27 -11.22 -6.37
C TYR A 170 3.75 -12.61 -6.73
N MET A 171 4.00 -13.56 -5.83
CA MET A 171 3.51 -14.92 -5.96
C MET A 171 2.32 -15.09 -5.00
N THR A 172 1.15 -15.40 -5.55
CA THR A 172 0.04 -15.90 -4.73
C THR A 172 0.47 -17.22 -4.07
N PRO A 173 0.19 -17.40 -2.77
CA PRO A 173 0.48 -18.67 -2.10
C PRO A 173 -0.32 -19.83 -2.70
#